data_AF-A0AAU0S8U4-F1
#
_entry.id   AF-A0AAU0S8U4-F1
#
_cell.length_a   1.000
_cell.length_b   1.000
_cell.length_c   1.000
_cell.angle_alpha   90.00
_cell.angle_beta   90.00
_cell.angle_gamma   90.00
#
_symmetry.space_group_name_H-M   'P 1'
#
loop_
_entity.id
_entity.type
_entity.pdbx_description
1 polymer ?
#
loop_
_entity_poly.entity_id
_entity_poly.type
_entity_poly.pdbx_seq_one_letter_code
_entity_poly.pdbx_strand_id
1 'polypeptide(L)'
;MSEHPPIPDSLAEMLPVGMINGGGTAAAAMAEVAQRKRGVPGWEAFHYERVSATEFEITGGIAVNIGGVKKFQGLHEAVFISEADVLAQMRSSESPPGPTVMSLLEQDLLAHDIGSSRAAPAVKFLKVVFALPDDEAGRQRILQAFQLQKNFFGATVQACSLHDK
;
A
#
# COMPACT_ATOMS: atom_id res chain seq x y z
N MET A 1 -28.54 -11.97 -4.59
CA MET A 1 -27.71 -12.55 -5.66
C MET A 1 -27.23 -11.38 -6.47
N SER A 2 -25.99 -10.94 -6.26
CA SER A 2 -25.43 -9.80 -7.01
C SER A 2 -24.80 -10.37 -8.26
N GLU A 3 -25.44 -10.19 -9.42
CA GLU A 3 -24.84 -10.51 -10.71
C GLU A 3 -23.62 -9.61 -10.90
N HIS A 4 -22.43 -10.20 -10.93
CA HIS A 4 -21.27 -9.50 -11.46
C HIS A 4 -21.51 -9.28 -12.96
N PRO A 5 -21.40 -8.04 -13.47
CA PRO A 5 -21.52 -7.80 -14.90
C PRO A 5 -20.44 -8.59 -15.64
N PRO A 6 -20.76 -9.20 -16.79
CA PRO A 6 -19.82 -10.01 -17.55
C PRO A 6 -18.59 -9.18 -17.93
N ILE A 7 -17.41 -9.80 -17.92
CA ILE A 7 -16.17 -9.17 -18.38
C ILE A 7 -16.36 -8.66 -19.81
N PRO A 8 -16.06 -7.38 -20.08
CA PRO A 8 -16.23 -6.83 -21.41
C PRO A 8 -15.18 -7.36 -22.40
N ASP A 9 -15.49 -7.33 -23.68
CA ASP A 9 -14.54 -7.71 -24.74
C ASP A 9 -13.44 -6.66 -24.97
N SER A 10 -13.68 -5.42 -24.53
CA SER A 10 -12.73 -4.32 -24.54
C SER A 10 -12.93 -3.39 -23.36
N LEU A 11 -11.91 -2.61 -23.04
CA LEU A 11 -11.93 -1.57 -22.03
C LEU A 11 -12.25 -0.20 -22.63
N ALA A 12 -12.67 -0.10 -23.89
CA ALA A 12 -12.85 1.17 -24.61
C ALA A 12 -13.69 2.20 -23.83
N GLU A 13 -14.74 1.74 -23.14
CA GLU A 13 -15.68 2.53 -22.32
C GLU A 13 -15.08 3.03 -20.99
N MET A 14 -13.92 2.51 -20.58
CA MET A 14 -13.24 2.98 -19.37
C MET A 14 -12.68 4.39 -19.59
N LEU A 15 -12.78 5.24 -18.56
CA LEU A 15 -12.17 6.57 -18.58
C LEU A 15 -10.69 6.48 -18.96
N PRO A 16 -10.17 7.42 -19.77
CA PRO A 16 -8.79 7.36 -20.25
C PRO A 16 -7.76 7.54 -19.12
N VAL A 17 -8.14 8.16 -18.00
CA VAL A 17 -7.26 8.38 -16.85
C VAL A 17 -8.06 8.12 -15.58
N GLY A 18 -7.43 7.55 -14.56
CA GLY A 18 -8.10 7.33 -13.28
C GLY A 18 -7.21 6.81 -12.16
N MET A 19 -7.78 6.81 -10.96
CA MET A 19 -7.16 6.25 -9.77
C MET A 19 -7.53 4.77 -9.63
N ILE A 20 -6.55 3.94 -9.29
CA ILE A 20 -6.75 2.49 -9.11
C ILE A 20 -7.81 2.20 -8.04
N ASN A 21 -7.72 2.86 -6.88
CA ASN A 21 -8.66 2.66 -5.75
C ASN A 21 -10.11 3.04 -6.04
N GLY A 22 -10.40 3.75 -7.14
CA GLY A 22 -11.75 4.14 -7.55
C GLY A 22 -12.22 3.57 -8.89
N GLY A 23 -11.36 2.84 -9.60
CA GLY A 23 -11.60 2.45 -11.00
C GLY A 23 -12.29 1.09 -11.21
N GLY A 24 -12.80 0.48 -10.14
CA GLY A 24 -13.54 -0.79 -10.23
C GLY A 24 -12.68 -2.00 -10.60
N THR A 25 -13.30 -3.02 -11.18
CA THR A 25 -12.69 -4.34 -11.45
C THR A 25 -11.56 -4.27 -12.48
N ALA A 26 -11.73 -3.47 -13.55
CA ALA A 26 -10.69 -3.29 -14.56
C ALA A 26 -9.44 -2.63 -13.96
N ALA A 27 -9.59 -1.58 -13.14
CA ALA A 27 -8.47 -0.92 -12.48
C ALA A 27 -7.78 -1.82 -11.44
N ALA A 28 -8.54 -2.66 -10.72
CA ALA A 28 -7.96 -3.67 -9.84
C ALA A 28 -7.10 -4.68 -10.63
N ALA A 29 -7.62 -5.17 -11.77
CA ALA A 29 -6.86 -6.06 -12.65
C ALA A 29 -5.60 -5.38 -13.23
N MET A 30 -5.68 -4.08 -13.58
CA MET A 30 -4.51 -3.30 -13.99
C MET A 30 -3.43 -3.25 -12.92
N ALA A 31 -3.82 -3.07 -11.65
CA ALA A 31 -2.89 -3.04 -10.54
C ALA A 31 -2.15 -4.37 -10.37
N GLU A 32 -2.86 -5.50 -10.46
CA GLU A 32 -2.25 -6.84 -10.39
C GLU A 32 -1.29 -7.11 -11.55
N VAL A 33 -1.67 -6.76 -12.78
CA VAL A 33 -0.81 -6.90 -13.96
C VAL A 33 0.44 -6.02 -13.81
N ALA A 34 0.27 -4.76 -13.42
CA ALA A 34 1.36 -3.81 -13.23
C ALA A 34 2.30 -4.26 -12.11
N GLN A 35 1.79 -4.76 -11.00
CA GLN A 35 2.59 -5.22 -9.87
C GLN A 35 3.42 -6.46 -10.23
N ARG A 36 2.83 -7.43 -10.95
CA ARG A 36 3.58 -8.57 -11.50
C ARG A 36 4.65 -8.13 -12.49
N LYS A 37 4.33 -7.17 -13.38
CA LYS A 37 5.28 -6.67 -14.38
C LYS A 37 6.44 -5.89 -13.75
N ARG A 38 6.17 -5.10 -12.70
CA ARG A 38 7.20 -4.35 -11.98
C ARG A 38 8.11 -5.27 -11.18
N GLY A 39 7.54 -6.28 -10.51
CA GLY A 39 8.28 -7.29 -9.75
C GLY A 39 9.06 -6.77 -8.54
N VAL A 40 8.75 -5.55 -8.07
CA VAL A 40 9.41 -4.92 -6.91
C VAL A 40 8.54 -5.11 -5.67
N PRO A 41 9.03 -5.78 -4.61
CA PRO A 41 8.29 -5.92 -3.36
C PRO A 41 7.89 -4.57 -2.76
N GLY A 42 6.64 -4.44 -2.32
CA GLY A 42 6.10 -3.21 -1.74
C GLY A 42 5.76 -2.11 -2.75
N TRP A 43 6.03 -2.30 -4.05
CA TRP A 43 5.52 -1.40 -5.07
C TRP A 43 4.03 -1.67 -5.30
N GLU A 44 3.21 -0.62 -5.31
CA GLU A 44 1.80 -0.70 -5.63
C GLU A 44 1.41 0.36 -6.67
N ALA A 45 0.49 0.01 -7.56
CA ALA A 45 -0.09 0.92 -8.53
C ALA A 45 -1.14 1.83 -7.87
N PHE A 46 -1.17 3.11 -8.25
CA PHE A 46 -2.18 4.05 -7.76
C PHE A 46 -2.89 4.84 -8.87
N HIS A 47 -2.31 4.94 -10.07
CA HIS A 47 -2.85 5.71 -11.18
C HIS A 47 -2.68 4.96 -12.50
N TYR A 48 -3.60 5.16 -13.44
CA TYR A 48 -3.49 4.68 -14.81
C TYR A 48 -3.81 5.79 -15.81
N GLU A 49 -3.19 5.71 -16.98
CA GLU A 49 -3.48 6.52 -18.16
C GLU A 49 -3.49 5.63 -19.40
N ARG A 50 -4.50 5.76 -20.26
CA ARG A 50 -4.57 5.12 -21.56
C ARG A 50 -3.71 5.91 -22.53
N VAL A 51 -2.61 5.32 -22.97
CA VAL A 51 -1.65 5.95 -23.88
C VAL A 51 -1.88 5.57 -25.34
N SER A 52 -2.61 4.48 -25.59
CA SER A 52 -3.03 4.07 -26.93
C SER A 52 -4.36 3.31 -26.89
N ALA A 53 -4.87 2.87 -28.04
CA ALA A 53 -6.08 2.06 -28.10
C ALA A 53 -5.97 0.74 -27.30
N THR A 54 -4.75 0.23 -27.12
CA THR A 54 -4.50 -1.11 -26.56
C THR A 54 -3.51 -1.11 -25.40
N GLU A 55 -3.05 0.05 -24.92
CA GLU A 55 -2.04 0.15 -23.87
C GLU A 55 -2.37 1.20 -22.82
N PHE A 56 -1.96 0.89 -21.60
CA PHE A 56 -2.07 1.76 -20.43
C PHE A 56 -0.68 1.95 -19.82
N GLU A 57 -0.37 3.19 -19.46
CA GLU A 57 0.69 3.52 -18.53
C GLU A 57 0.13 3.46 -17.10
N ILE A 58 0.79 2.71 -16.23
CA ILE A 58 0.42 2.56 -14.81
C ILE A 58 1.49 3.18 -13.96
N THR A 59 1.12 4.19 -13.18
CA THR A 59 2.01 4.83 -12.22
C THR A 59 1.83 4.19 -10.84
N GLY A 60 2.94 3.87 -10.21
CA GLY A 60 2.99 3.34 -8.85
C GLY A 60 4.25 3.73 -8.11
N GLY A 61 4.36 3.28 -6.87
CA GLY A 61 5.51 3.54 -6.02
C GLY A 61 5.55 2.63 -4.82
N ILE A 62 6.58 2.76 -3.98
CA ILE A 62 6.67 1.99 -2.75
C ILE A 62 5.61 2.47 -1.77
N ALA A 63 4.62 1.62 -1.52
CA ALA A 63 3.55 1.87 -0.57
C ALA A 63 4.04 1.62 0.85
N VAL A 64 3.82 2.60 1.72
CA VAL A 64 4.14 2.52 3.14
C VAL A 64 2.95 3.01 3.96
N ASN A 65 2.67 2.35 5.07
CA ASN A 65 1.66 2.82 6.02
C ASN A 65 2.31 3.75 7.04
N ILE A 66 1.90 5.01 7.04
CA ILE A 66 2.40 6.03 7.96
C ILE A 66 1.22 6.61 8.72
N GLY A 67 1.13 6.31 10.02
CA GLY A 67 0.02 6.76 10.85
C GLY A 67 -1.33 6.23 10.39
N GLY A 68 -1.41 4.97 9.94
CA GLY A 68 -2.64 4.34 9.45
C GLY A 68 -3.08 4.79 8.06
N VAL A 69 -2.33 5.68 7.40
CA VAL A 69 -2.62 6.15 6.04
C VAL A 69 -1.59 5.58 5.08
N LYS A 70 -2.07 4.96 4.00
CA LYS A 70 -1.21 4.52 2.89
C LYS A 70 -0.63 5.73 2.18
N LYS A 71 0.68 5.80 2.10
CA LYS A 71 1.43 6.82 1.36
C LYS A 71 2.40 6.14 0.41
N PHE A 72 2.64 6.79 -0.72
CA PHE A 72 3.68 6.39 -1.66
C PHE A 72 4.92 7.22 -1.39
N GLN A 73 6.03 6.57 -1.05
CA GLN A 73 7.30 7.23 -0.78
C GLN A 73 8.30 7.02 -1.91
N GLY A 74 9.21 8.00 -2.06
CA GLY A 74 10.30 7.92 -3.02
C GLY A 74 9.88 8.31 -4.44
N LEU A 75 10.60 7.76 -5.42
CA LEU A 75 10.33 7.98 -6.84
C LEU A 75 9.13 7.14 -7.27
N HIS A 76 8.20 7.80 -7.97
CA HIS A 76 7.12 7.11 -8.67
C HIS A 76 7.63 6.64 -10.02
N GLU A 77 7.19 5.46 -10.42
CA GLU A 77 7.62 4.81 -11.65
C GLU A 77 6.41 4.39 -12.45
N ALA A 78 6.58 4.42 -13.77
CA ALA A 78 5.56 4.01 -14.73
C ALA A 78 5.91 2.64 -15.32
N VAL A 79 4.89 1.80 -15.50
CA VAL A 79 4.97 0.56 -16.27
C VAL A 79 3.86 0.53 -17.31
N PHE A 80 4.18 0.13 -18.53
CA PHE A 80 3.19 -0.01 -19.59
C PHE A 80 2.59 -1.42 -19.55
N ILE A 81 1.27 -1.55 -19.67
CA ILE A 81 0.56 -2.84 -19.74
C ILE A 81 -0.40 -2.82 -20.92
N SER A 82 -0.69 -4.00 -21.49
CA SER A 82 -1.64 -4.11 -22.60
C SER A 82 -3.06 -4.33 -22.10
N GLU A 83 -4.06 -3.89 -22.87
CA GLU A 83 -5.47 -4.20 -22.65
C GLU A 83 -5.71 -5.71 -22.61
N ALA A 84 -5.02 -6.47 -23.46
CA ALA A 84 -5.13 -7.93 -23.50
C ALA A 84 -4.71 -8.59 -22.17
N ASP A 85 -3.63 -8.09 -21.54
CA ASP A 85 -3.18 -8.60 -20.24
C ASP A 85 -4.20 -8.30 -19.13
N VAL A 86 -4.82 -7.13 -19.17
CA VAL A 86 -5.86 -6.74 -18.19
C VAL A 86 -7.09 -7.62 -18.34
N LEU A 87 -7.59 -7.83 -19.57
CA LEU A 87 -8.74 -8.69 -19.83
C LEU A 87 -8.45 -10.16 -19.45
N ALA A 88 -7.24 -10.66 -19.73
CA ALA A 88 -6.82 -11.98 -19.28
C ALA A 88 -6.80 -12.11 -17.75
N GLN A 89 -6.34 -11.07 -17.06
CA GLN A 89 -6.37 -11.02 -15.60
C GLN A 89 -7.79 -11.02 -15.05
N MET A 90 -8.69 -10.19 -15.60
CA MET A 90 -10.09 -10.17 -15.17
C MET A 90 -10.74 -11.55 -15.30
N ARG A 91 -10.51 -12.26 -16.42
CA ARG A 91 -11.08 -13.60 -16.67
C ARG A 91 -10.53 -14.65 -15.72
N SER A 92 -9.25 -14.52 -15.35
CA SER A 92 -8.62 -15.42 -14.38
C SER A 92 -9.23 -15.24 -12.98
N SER A 93 -9.60 -14.01 -12.62
CA SER A 93 -10.20 -13.67 -11.33
C SER A 93 -11.68 -14.08 -11.18
N GLU A 94 -12.39 -14.39 -12.28
CA GLU A 94 -13.77 -14.91 -12.26
C GLU A 94 -13.87 -16.43 -12.09
N SER A 95 -12.75 -17.16 -12.20
CA SER A 95 -12.74 -18.60 -11.95
C SER A 95 -12.84 -18.85 -10.44
N PRO A 96 -13.76 -19.72 -9.97
CA PRO A 96 -13.95 -19.93 -8.54
C PRO A 96 -12.65 -20.40 -7.88
N PRO A 97 -12.26 -19.83 -6.72
CA PRO A 97 -11.05 -20.22 -6.05
C PRO A 97 -11.18 -21.68 -5.62
N GLY A 98 -10.28 -22.53 -6.10
CA GLY A 98 -9.96 -23.78 -5.42
C GLY A 98 -9.55 -23.48 -3.97
N PRO A 99 -9.74 -24.42 -3.03
CA PRO A 99 -9.56 -24.17 -1.60
C PRO A 99 -8.14 -23.66 -1.33
N THR A 100 -8.01 -22.38 -0.99
CA THR A 100 -6.74 -21.69 -0.77
C THR A 100 -6.36 -21.81 0.69
N VAL A 101 -5.47 -22.76 1.00
CA VAL A 101 -4.86 -22.95 2.33
C VAL A 101 -3.66 -22.00 2.47
N MET A 102 -3.86 -20.67 2.44
CA MET A 102 -2.75 -19.70 2.67
C MET A 102 -3.21 -18.37 3.29
N SER A 103 -4.14 -18.39 4.25
CA SER A 103 -4.51 -17.19 5.03
C SER A 103 -3.96 -17.18 6.47
N LEU A 104 -3.07 -18.12 6.83
CA LEU A 104 -2.55 -18.25 8.21
C LEU A 104 -1.07 -17.91 8.37
N LEU A 105 -0.35 -17.51 7.32
CA LEU A 105 1.09 -17.18 7.41
C LEU A 105 1.42 -15.70 7.64
N GLU A 106 0.48 -14.77 7.47
CA GLU A 106 0.78 -13.31 7.61
C GLU A 106 0.76 -12.81 9.06
N GLN A 107 0.20 -13.57 10.01
CA GLN A 107 0.22 -13.17 11.42
C GLN A 107 1.53 -13.51 12.16
N ASP A 108 2.40 -14.36 11.58
CA ASP A 108 3.64 -14.79 12.24
C ASP A 108 4.89 -14.01 11.80
N LEU A 109 4.83 -13.27 10.69
CA LEU A 109 5.97 -12.48 10.18
C LEU A 109 6.22 -11.17 10.95
N LEU A 110 5.27 -10.71 11.77
CA LEU A 110 5.48 -9.57 12.68
C LEU A 110 6.21 -9.96 13.99
N ALA A 111 6.46 -11.25 14.22
CA ALA A 111 7.14 -11.73 15.41
C ALA A 111 8.62 -12.13 15.19
N HIS A 112 9.09 -12.21 13.94
CA HIS A 112 10.37 -12.85 13.61
C HIS A 112 11.43 -11.99 12.91
N ASP A 113 11.36 -10.65 13.02
CA ASP A 113 12.42 -9.78 12.49
C ASP A 113 13.27 -9.09 13.57
N ILE A 114 13.58 -9.85 14.63
CA ILE A 114 14.82 -9.66 15.39
C ILE A 114 15.78 -10.77 14.96
N GLY A 115 16.52 -10.51 13.89
CA GLY A 115 17.77 -11.23 13.61
C GLY A 115 17.89 -11.83 12.22
N SER A 116 18.28 -11.02 11.23
CA SER A 116 19.59 -11.13 10.59
C SER A 116 19.69 -10.06 9.48
N SER A 117 20.40 -8.97 9.76
CA SER A 117 20.88 -8.06 8.73
C SER A 117 22.26 -7.54 9.13
N ARG A 118 23.28 -8.08 8.48
CA ARG A 118 24.52 -7.35 8.18
C ARG A 118 24.32 -6.81 6.75
N ALA A 119 24.47 -5.54 6.41
CA ALA A 119 25.13 -4.44 7.09
C ALA A 119 24.57 -3.09 6.60
N ALA A 120 23.76 -2.46 7.44
CA ALA A 120 23.74 -1.01 7.66
C ALA A 120 23.80 -0.85 9.19
N PRO A 121 24.34 0.24 9.78
CA PRO A 121 24.28 0.39 11.22
C PRO A 121 22.80 0.35 11.61
N ALA A 122 22.39 -0.75 12.25
CA ALA A 122 21.00 -1.00 12.59
C ALA A 122 20.56 0.17 13.47
N VAL A 123 19.67 1.01 12.94
CA VAL A 123 19.13 2.13 13.68
C VAL A 123 18.37 1.52 14.84
N LYS A 124 18.86 1.74 16.06
CA LYS A 124 18.26 1.19 17.27
C LYS A 124 17.12 2.10 17.67
N PHE A 125 15.92 1.55 17.74
CA PHE A 125 14.72 2.27 18.16
C PHE A 125 14.40 1.92 19.62
N LEU A 126 14.11 2.93 20.43
CA LEU A 126 13.61 2.77 21.80
C LEU A 126 12.11 3.02 21.82
N LYS A 127 11.32 2.04 22.26
CA LYS A 127 9.88 2.21 22.49
C LYS A 127 9.68 2.74 23.91
N VAL A 128 9.09 3.93 24.02
CA VAL A 128 8.75 4.55 25.32
C VAL A 128 7.24 4.63 25.44
N VAL A 129 6.71 4.23 26.60
CA VAL A 129 5.28 4.26 26.91
C VAL A 129 5.06 5.22 28.07
N PHE A 130 4.21 6.22 27.86
CA PHE A 130 3.83 7.19 28.89
C PHE A 130 2.40 6.92 29.35
N ALA A 131 2.18 7.02 30.66
CA ALA A 131 0.82 7.18 31.17
C ALA A 131 0.37 8.60 30.82
N LEU A 132 -0.69 8.70 30.01
CA LEU A 132 -1.23 9.97 29.56
C LEU A 132 -2.33 10.46 30.50
N PRO A 133 -2.56 11.78 30.59
CA PRO A 133 -3.69 12.33 31.34
C PRO A 133 -5.02 11.96 30.65
N ASP A 134 -6.08 11.88 31.46
CA ASP A 134 -7.41 11.46 31.00
C ASP A 134 -8.08 12.51 30.11
N ASP A 135 -7.65 13.77 30.19
CA ASP A 135 -8.16 14.86 29.36
C ASP A 135 -7.47 14.94 27.99
N GLU A 136 -8.28 15.12 26.94
CA GLU A 136 -7.81 15.15 25.56
C GLU A 136 -6.84 16.30 25.29
N ALA A 137 -7.07 17.47 25.91
CA ALA A 137 -6.19 18.63 25.81
C ALA A 137 -4.80 18.34 26.40
N GLY A 138 -4.73 17.56 27.47
CA GLY A 138 -3.51 17.07 28.10
C GLY A 138 -2.76 16.09 27.19
N ARG A 139 -3.47 15.13 26.58
CA ARG A 139 -2.88 14.19 25.60
C ARG A 139 -2.26 14.92 24.41
N GLN A 140 -2.97 15.90 23.86
CA GLN A 140 -2.51 16.71 22.72
C GLN A 140 -1.30 17.57 23.09
N ARG A 141 -1.28 18.18 24.29
CA ARG A 141 -0.11 18.96 24.76
C ARG A 141 1.16 18.10 24.82
N ILE A 142 1.04 16.87 25.34
CA ILE A 142 2.18 15.95 25.43
C ILE A 142 2.65 15.58 24.02
N LEU A 143 1.73 15.25 23.11
CA LEU A 143 2.06 14.92 21.73
C LEU A 143 2.80 16.07 21.03
N GLN A 144 2.32 17.30 21.18
CA GLN A 144 2.96 18.50 20.62
C GLN A 144 4.35 18.74 21.22
N ALA A 145 4.52 18.55 22.53
CA ALA A 145 5.81 18.72 23.19
C ALA A 145 6.88 17.78 22.60
N PHE A 146 6.53 16.52 22.35
CA PHE A 146 7.44 15.56 21.72
C PHE A 146 7.71 15.85 20.24
N GLN A 147 6.70 16.34 19.50
CA GLN A 147 6.88 16.73 18.10
C GLN A 147 7.81 17.95 17.95
N LEU A 148 7.75 18.90 18.90
CA LEU A 148 8.59 20.09 18.89
C LEU A 148 10.02 19.81 19.41
N GLN A 149 10.20 18.83 20.30
CA GLN A 149 11.51 18.43 20.78
C GLN A 149 12.19 17.46 19.79
N LYS A 150 13.01 18.03 18.90
CA LYS A 150 13.85 17.26 17.97
C LYS A 150 14.86 16.33 18.65
N ASN A 151 15.18 16.60 19.91
CA ASN A 151 16.13 15.82 20.70
C ASN A 151 15.53 15.48 22.07
N PHE A 152 15.35 14.19 22.32
CA PHE A 152 14.87 13.64 23.58
C PHE A 152 15.99 12.76 24.17
N PHE A 153 16.65 13.25 25.23
CA PHE A 153 17.79 12.58 25.89
C PHE A 153 18.91 12.10 24.93
N GLY A 154 19.22 12.88 23.90
CA GLY A 154 20.24 12.54 22.90
C GLY A 154 19.71 11.74 21.70
N ALA A 155 18.46 11.28 21.74
CA ALA A 155 17.81 10.59 20.63
C ALA A 155 16.97 11.57 19.78
N THR A 156 16.95 11.37 18.47
CA THR A 156 16.07 12.15 17.59
C THR A 156 14.67 11.55 17.60
N VAL A 157 13.67 12.37 17.95
CA VAL A 157 12.26 11.97 17.88
C VAL A 157 11.85 11.88 16.41
N GLN A 158 11.57 10.66 15.94
CA GLN A 158 11.20 10.39 14.55
C GLN A 158 9.70 10.43 14.33
N ALA A 159 8.92 9.98 15.32
CA ALA A 159 7.47 9.93 15.25
C ALA A 159 6.86 9.90 16.66
N CYS A 160 5.67 10.47 16.81
CA CYS A 160 4.84 10.36 18.00
C CYS A 160 3.40 10.14 17.58
N SER A 161 2.71 9.22 18.24
CA SER A 161 1.30 8.95 18.03
C SER A 161 0.61 8.61 19.34
N LEU A 162 -0.62 9.09 19.48
CA LEU A 162 -1.54 8.68 20.55
C LEU A 162 -2.17 7.35 20.14
N HIS A 163 -2.21 6.41 21.07
CA HIS A 163 -2.89 5.13 20.90
C HIS A 163 -3.95 5.04 21.98
N ASP A 164 -5.21 5.03 21.58
CA ASP A 164 -6.31 4.68 22.45
C ASP A 164 -6.44 3.15 22.49
N LYS A 165 -6.73 2.63 23.68
CA LYS A 165 -6.73 1.19 23.98
C LYS A 165 -7.88 0.46 23.31
#